data_AF-A0A9E0CTP9-F1
#
_entry.id   AF-A0A9E0CTP9-F1
#
_cell.length_a   1.000
_cell.length_b   1.000
_cell.length_c   1.000
_cell.angle_alpha   90.00
_cell.angle_beta   90.00
_cell.angle_gamma   90.00
#
_symmetry.space_group_name_H-M   'P 1'
#
loop_
_entity.id
_entity.type
_entity.pdbx_description
1 polymer ?
#
loop_
_entity_poly.entity_id
_entity_poly.type
_entity_poly.pdbx_seq_one_letter_code
_entity_poly.pdbx_strand_id
1 'polypeptide(L)' 'MSQWAPDPTRRHELRLWDGAQWTPHVSDQGRSGWDPLQ' A
#
# COMPACT_ATOMS: atom_id res chain seq x y z
N MET A 1 7.94 8.67 8.38
CA MET A 1 7.65 9.36 7.12
C MET A 1 6.88 8.37 6.27
N SER A 2 5.72 8.76 5.74
CA SER A 2 4.85 7.84 5.00
C SER A 2 5.03 8.04 3.49
N GLN A 3 5.06 6.95 2.73
CA GLN A 3 5.24 7.00 1.27
C GLN A 3 4.49 5.86 0.57
N TRP A 4 4.03 6.12 -0.65
CA TRP A 4 3.55 5.09 -1.56
C TRP A 4 4.72 4.39 -2.24
N ALA A 5 4.69 3.07 -2.29
CA ALA A 5 5.68 2.25 -2.98
C ALA A 5 5.00 1.02 -3.59
N PRO A 6 5.63 0.34 -4.57
CA PRO A 6 5.04 -0.85 -5.21
C PRO A 6 4.59 -1.89 -4.19
N ASP A 7 3.37 -2.41 -4.36
CA ASP A 7 2.81 -3.38 -3.41
C ASP A 7 3.64 -4.68 -3.40
N PRO A 8 4.27 -5.06 -2.25
CA PRO A 8 5.06 -6.27 -2.17
C PRO A 8 4.21 -7.55 -2.35
N THR A 9 2.90 -7.48 -2.10
CA THR A 9 1.98 -8.62 -2.30
C THR A 9 1.56 -8.78 -3.76
N ARG A 10 1.85 -7.77 -4.60
CA ARG A 10 1.43 -7.68 -6.02
C ARG A 10 -0.09 -7.82 -6.24
N ARG A 11 -0.90 -7.50 -5.22
CA ARG A 11 -2.36 -7.44 -5.33
C ARG A 11 -2.83 -6.09 -5.88
N HIS A 12 -2.10 -5.03 -5.55
CA HIS A 12 -2.37 -3.64 -5.94
C HIS A 12 -1.14 -3.00 -6.60
N GLU A 13 -1.31 -1.84 -7.24
CA GLU A 13 -0.19 -1.10 -7.84
C GLU A 13 0.74 -0.53 -6.77
N LEU A 14 0.18 0.09 -5.74
CA LEU A 14 0.91 0.72 -4.65
C LEU A 14 0.34 0.31 -3.29
N ARG A 15 1.23 0.22 -2.30
CA ARG A 15 0.88 0.11 -0.88
C ARG A 15 1.58 1.21 -0.09
N LEU A 16 0.94 1.67 0.98
CA LEU A 16 1.50 2.71 1.83
C LEU A 16 2.47 2.07 2.83
N TRP A 17 3.71 2.55 2.80
CA TRP A 17 4.73 2.33 3.83
C TRP A 17 4.67 3.48 4.84
N ASP A 18 4.52 3.19 6.13
CA ASP A 18 4.42 4.22 7.18
C ASP A 18 5.79 4.74 7.68
N GLY A 19 6.87 4.11 7.22
CA GLY A 19 8.24 4.36 7.67
C GLY A 19 8.85 3.19 8.45
N ALA A 20 8.05 2.22 8.89
CA ALA A 20 8.48 1.04 9.63
C ALA A 20 7.87 -0.27 9.11
N GLN A 21 6.64 -0.21 8.56
CA GLN A 21 5.92 -1.37 8.05
C GLN A 21 4.96 -1.02 6.90
N TRP A 22 4.55 -2.05 6.17
CA TRP A 22 3.49 -1.95 5.18
C TRP A 22 2.14 -1.86 5.88
N THR A 23 1.32 -0.91 5.46
CA THR A 23 -0.03 -0.74 6.02
C THR A 23 -1.08 -1.39 5.11
N PRO A 24 -2.33 -1.49 5.58
CA PRO A 24 -3.45 -1.91 4.73
C PRO A 24 -3.84 -0.92 3.63
N HIS A 25 -3.32 0.30 3.62
CA HIS A 25 -3.70 1.29 2.60
C HIS A 25 -3.02 0.96 1.26
N VAL A 26 -3.83 0.85 0.21
CA VAL A 26 -3.40 0.55 -1.16
C VAL A 26 -3.88 1.64 -2.12
N SER A 27 -3.31 1.69 -3.31
CA SER A 27 -3.76 2.59 -4.37
C SER A 27 -3.63 1.94 -5.74
N ASP A 28 -4.69 1.99 -6.54
CA ASP A 28 -4.75 1.50 -7.93
C ASP A 28 -5.25 2.61 -8.84
N GLN A 29 -4.50 2.93 -9.90
CA GLN A 29 -4.83 3.96 -10.89
C GLN A 29 -5.21 5.30 -10.22
N GLY A 30 -4.50 5.64 -9.13
CA GLY A 30 -4.73 6.86 -8.35
C GLY A 30 -5.92 6.81 -7.37
N ARG A 31 -6.59 5.66 -7.21
CA ARG A 31 -7.68 5.48 -6.24
C ARG A 31 -7.17 4.74 -5.02
N SER A 32 -7.24 5.37 -3.85
CA SER A 32 -6.89 4.73 -2.58
C SER A 32 -7.96 3.75 -2.12
N GLY A 33 -7.52 2.67 -1.48
CA GLY A 33 -8.35 1.62 -0.90
C GLY A 33 -7.73 1.02 0.35
N TRP A 34 -8.35 -0.05 0.86
CA TRP A 34 -7.92 -0.74 2.07
C TRP A 34 -7.94 -2.26 1.80
N ASP A 35 -6.78 -2.90 1.90
CA ASP A 35 -6.56 -4.34 1.77
C ASP A 35 -5.67 -4.84 2.92
N PRO A 36 -6.19 -5.65 3.86
CA PRO A 36 -5.43 -6.10 5.02
C PRO A 36 -4.35 -7.12 4.66
N LEU A 37 -3.20 -6.99 5.31
CA LEU A 37 -2.14 -7.99 5.29
C LEU A 37 -2.56 -9.12 6.25
N GLN A 38 -3.01 -10.25 5.69
CA GLN A 38 -3.30 -11.48 6.44
C GLN A 38 -2.02 -12.14 6.94
#